data_AF-A0A0A8Y0Y5-F1
#
_entry.id   AF-A0A0A8Y0Y5-F1
#
_cell.length_a   1.000
_cell.length_b   1.000
_cell.length_c   1.000
_cell.angle_alpha   90.00
_cell.angle_beta   90.00
_cell.angle_gamma   90.00
#
_symmetry.space_group_name_H-M   'P 1'
#
loop_
_entity.id
_entity.type
_entity.pdbx_description
1 polymer ?
#
loop_
_entity_poly.entity_id
_entity_poly.type
_entity_poly.pdbx_seq_one_letter_code
_entity_poly.pdbx_strand_id
1 'polypeptide(L)'
;MDAGEEVARLWAELPVRVDWAGVAVQCAWVWARVRGLVIVPAVRLLVFLSLAMTVMILLEKLFVCAVCLAVRAFRLKPERRYRWEPIAATAVGDEESGTGGATHPMVLVQIPMYNEREVYKLSIGAACALEWPSDRFVIQVLDDSTDSVVKDLVEMECQRWKNKGINIKYEVRGNRKGYKAGALKEGLKHDNVKDCKYIAMFDADFQPESDFLLRTIPFLVHNPLEICKF
;
A
#
# COMPACT_ATOMS: atom_id res chain seq x y z
N MET A 1 -80.73 36.09 -1.76
CA MET A 1 -80.76 34.63 -1.96
C MET A 1 -79.32 34.19 -2.00
N ASP A 2 -78.92 33.55 -0.92
CA ASP A 2 -77.53 33.37 -0.51
C ASP A 2 -76.97 32.09 -1.14
N ALA A 3 -76.02 32.26 -2.06
CA ALA A 3 -75.33 31.14 -2.72
C ALA A 3 -74.58 30.25 -1.71
N GLY A 4 -74.27 30.75 -0.51
CA GLY A 4 -73.67 29.96 0.57
C GLY A 4 -74.61 28.89 1.14
N GLU A 5 -75.89 29.18 1.26
CA GLU A 5 -76.89 28.24 1.80
C GLU A 5 -77.20 27.10 0.82
N GLU A 6 -77.21 27.40 -0.49
CA GLU A 6 -77.47 26.41 -1.54
C GLU A 6 -76.30 25.43 -1.70
N VAL A 7 -75.06 25.95 -1.61
CA VAL A 7 -73.85 25.12 -1.59
C VAL A 7 -73.80 24.26 -0.33
N ALA A 8 -74.14 24.79 0.84
CA ALA A 8 -74.20 24.01 2.08
C ALA A 8 -75.25 22.88 2.04
N ARG A 9 -76.39 23.08 1.38
CA ARG A 9 -77.39 22.03 1.14
C ARG A 9 -76.89 20.97 0.15
N LEU A 10 -76.20 21.37 -0.92
CA LEU A 10 -75.61 20.45 -1.90
C LEU A 10 -74.53 19.54 -1.29
N TRP A 11 -73.73 20.05 -0.33
CA TRP A 11 -72.75 19.22 0.40
C TRP A 11 -73.39 18.28 1.43
N ALA A 12 -74.58 18.60 1.95
CA ALA A 12 -75.31 17.75 2.88
C ALA A 12 -76.08 16.60 2.18
N GLU A 13 -76.42 16.75 0.90
CA GLU A 13 -77.15 15.75 0.10
C GLU A 13 -76.26 14.74 -0.63
N LEU A 14 -74.93 14.90 -0.60
CA LEU A 14 -74.00 13.93 -1.19
C LEU A 14 -73.73 12.77 -0.21
N PRO A 15 -74.24 11.54 -0.45
CA PRO A 15 -74.03 10.41 0.44
C PRO A 15 -72.70 9.74 0.10
N VAL A 16 -71.58 10.48 0.12
CA VAL A 16 -70.25 9.87 -0.02
C VAL A 16 -69.77 9.47 1.37
N ARG A 17 -70.41 8.43 1.95
CA ARG A 17 -69.83 7.71 3.09
C ARG A 17 -68.70 6.84 2.56
N VAL A 18 -67.47 7.33 2.68
CA VAL A 18 -66.30 6.49 2.46
C VAL A 18 -66.27 5.44 3.57
N ASP A 19 -66.49 4.18 3.22
CA ASP A 19 -66.35 3.07 4.15
C ASP A 19 -64.86 2.79 4.40
N TRP A 20 -64.30 3.52 5.37
CA TRP A 20 -62.91 3.39 5.79
C TRP A 20 -62.55 1.97 6.24
N ALA A 21 -63.52 1.18 6.72
CA ALA A 21 -63.29 -0.21 7.09
C ALA A 21 -63.07 -1.09 5.85
N GLY A 22 -63.89 -0.90 4.81
CA GLY A 22 -63.73 -1.58 3.52
C GLY A 22 -62.39 -1.25 2.85
N VAL A 23 -61.98 0.02 2.85
CA VAL A 23 -60.67 0.46 2.32
C VAL A 23 -59.52 -0.16 3.12
N ALA A 24 -59.61 -0.18 4.45
CA ALA A 24 -58.60 -0.80 5.30
C ALA A 24 -58.44 -2.31 5.03
N VAL A 25 -59.53 -3.03 4.82
CA VAL A 25 -59.52 -4.47 4.47
C VAL A 25 -58.90 -4.69 3.08
N GLN A 26 -59.23 -3.86 2.09
CA GLN A 26 -58.62 -3.93 0.76
C GLN A 26 -57.11 -3.65 0.82
N CYS A 27 -56.68 -2.63 1.55
CA CYS A 27 -55.27 -2.34 1.76
C CYS A 27 -54.54 -3.49 2.48
N ALA A 28 -55.15 -4.09 3.51
CA ALA A 28 -54.58 -5.23 4.23
C ALA A 28 -54.45 -6.48 3.34
N TRP A 29 -55.43 -6.72 2.47
CA TRP A 29 -55.40 -7.83 1.52
C TRP A 29 -54.33 -7.65 0.43
N VAL A 30 -54.23 -6.44 -0.13
CA VAL A 30 -53.17 -6.07 -1.08
C VAL A 30 -51.80 -6.19 -0.42
N TRP A 31 -51.64 -5.68 0.82
CA TRP A 31 -50.40 -5.79 1.59
C TRP A 31 -50.02 -7.25 1.84
N ALA A 32 -50.96 -8.11 2.22
CA ALA A 32 -50.71 -9.54 2.41
C ALA A 32 -50.26 -10.22 1.11
N ARG A 33 -50.85 -9.83 -0.04
CA ARG A 33 -50.49 -10.36 -1.35
C ARG A 33 -49.10 -9.92 -1.80
N VAL A 34 -48.78 -8.63 -1.65
CA VAL A 34 -47.45 -8.06 -1.93
C VAL A 34 -46.39 -8.69 -1.03
N ARG A 35 -46.68 -8.84 0.26
CA ARG A 35 -45.78 -9.50 1.22
C ARG A 35 -45.48 -10.94 0.79
N GLY A 36 -46.50 -11.72 0.45
CA GLY A 36 -46.34 -13.12 0.06
C GLY A 36 -45.65 -13.32 -1.29
N LEU A 37 -45.96 -12.50 -2.29
CA LEU A 37 -45.44 -12.65 -3.65
C LEU A 37 -44.10 -11.98 -3.92
N VAL A 38 -43.81 -10.88 -3.23
CA VAL A 38 -42.65 -10.04 -3.55
C VAL A 38 -41.67 -10.02 -2.38
N ILE A 39 -42.14 -9.65 -1.19
CA ILE A 39 -41.24 -9.45 -0.04
C ILE A 39 -40.63 -10.78 0.43
N VAL A 40 -41.45 -11.82 0.62
CA VAL A 40 -40.97 -13.13 1.09
C VAL A 40 -39.95 -13.76 0.14
N PRO A 41 -40.17 -13.88 -1.19
CA PRO A 41 -39.15 -14.44 -2.07
C PRO A 41 -37.92 -13.53 -2.21
N ALA A 42 -38.07 -12.21 -2.18
CA ALA A 42 -36.93 -11.29 -2.21
C ALA A 42 -36.04 -11.45 -0.96
N VAL A 43 -36.64 -11.51 0.24
CA VAL A 43 -35.90 -11.75 1.49
C VAL A 43 -35.25 -13.14 1.48
N ARG A 44 -35.95 -14.18 1.00
CA ARG A 44 -35.37 -15.52 0.86
C ARG A 44 -34.16 -15.51 -0.07
N LEU A 45 -34.26 -14.86 -1.24
CA LEU A 45 -33.15 -14.72 -2.17
C LEU A 45 -31.96 -14.00 -1.51
N LEU A 46 -32.22 -12.91 -0.79
CA LEU A 46 -31.18 -12.17 -0.08
C LEU A 46 -30.48 -13.04 0.99
N VAL A 47 -31.24 -13.83 1.73
CA VAL A 47 -30.69 -14.80 2.71
C VAL A 47 -29.87 -15.89 2.02
N PHE A 48 -30.32 -16.40 0.88
CA PHE A 48 -29.53 -17.38 0.12
C PHE A 48 -28.22 -16.78 -0.39
N LEU A 49 -28.25 -15.55 -0.90
CA LEU A 49 -27.04 -14.84 -1.34
C LEU A 49 -26.07 -14.58 -0.18
N SER A 50 -26.57 -14.18 1.00
CA SER A 50 -25.72 -13.94 2.16
C SER A 50 -25.10 -15.23 2.70
N LEU A 51 -25.85 -16.34 2.70
CA LEU A 51 -25.34 -17.66 3.05
C LEU A 51 -24.27 -18.13 2.03
N ALA A 52 -24.50 -17.95 0.74
CA ALA A 52 -23.54 -18.31 -0.30
C ALA A 52 -22.21 -17.54 -0.13
N MET A 53 -22.28 -16.24 0.10
CA MET A 53 -21.09 -15.41 0.36
C MET A 53 -20.34 -15.87 1.62
N THR A 54 -21.07 -16.22 2.69
CA THR A 54 -20.49 -16.71 3.93
C THR A 54 -19.76 -18.05 3.72
N VAL A 55 -20.35 -18.97 2.96
CA VAL A 55 -19.74 -20.26 2.63
C VAL A 55 -18.49 -20.06 1.77
N MET A 56 -18.53 -19.18 0.77
CA MET A 56 -17.37 -18.87 -0.07
C MET A 56 -16.19 -18.33 0.77
N ILE A 57 -16.44 -17.35 1.65
CA ILE A 57 -15.41 -16.81 2.54
C ILE A 57 -14.87 -17.91 3.47
N LEU A 58 -15.74 -18.76 4.02
CA LEU A 58 -15.30 -19.87 4.86
C LEU A 58 -14.39 -20.83 4.09
N LEU A 59 -14.73 -21.18 2.85
CA LEU A 59 -13.89 -22.05 2.00
C LEU A 59 -12.52 -21.43 1.72
N GLU A 60 -12.44 -20.13 1.44
CA GLU A 60 -11.16 -19.42 1.29
C GLU A 60 -10.31 -19.49 2.57
N LYS A 61 -10.93 -19.27 3.74
CA LYS A 61 -10.22 -19.34 5.02
C LYS A 61 -9.79 -20.75 5.36
N LEU A 62 -10.61 -21.76 5.06
CA LEU A 62 -10.25 -23.17 5.23
C LEU A 62 -9.08 -23.56 4.32
N PHE A 63 -9.08 -23.09 3.06
CA PHE A 63 -7.97 -23.32 2.14
C PHE A 63 -6.66 -22.69 2.66
N VAL A 64 -6.69 -21.41 3.05
CA VAL A 64 -5.51 -20.73 3.62
C VAL A 64 -5.03 -21.45 4.90
N CYS A 65 -5.95 -21.87 5.77
CA CYS A 65 -5.63 -22.62 6.98
C CYS A 65 -4.96 -23.96 6.66
N ALA A 66 -5.51 -24.72 5.70
CA ALA A 66 -4.93 -25.99 5.26
C ALA A 66 -3.52 -25.81 4.68
N VAL A 67 -3.30 -24.76 3.88
CA VAL A 67 -1.96 -24.41 3.35
C VAL A 67 -1.01 -24.05 4.50
N CYS A 68 -1.43 -23.20 5.45
CA CYS A 68 -0.61 -22.85 6.61
C CYS A 68 -0.26 -24.07 7.48
N LEU A 69 -1.22 -24.98 7.70
CA LEU A 69 -1.00 -26.22 8.45
C LEU A 69 -0.05 -27.16 7.71
N ALA A 70 -0.18 -27.30 6.38
CA ALA A 70 0.75 -28.06 5.56
C ALA A 70 2.16 -27.48 5.66
N VAL A 71 2.35 -26.17 5.46
CA VAL A 71 3.66 -25.51 5.60
C VAL A 71 4.26 -25.72 6.99
N ARG A 72 3.45 -25.62 8.05
CA ARG A 72 3.87 -25.89 9.44
C ARG A 72 4.24 -27.36 9.65
N ALA A 73 3.42 -28.31 9.17
CA ALA A 73 3.61 -29.75 9.34
C ALA A 73 4.84 -30.26 8.57
N PHE A 74 5.02 -29.83 7.33
CA PHE A 74 6.17 -30.18 6.50
C PHE A 74 7.46 -29.45 6.90
N ARG A 75 7.43 -28.61 7.95
CA ARG A 75 8.58 -27.83 8.43
C ARG A 75 9.32 -27.16 7.26
N LEU A 76 8.58 -26.69 6.25
CA LEU A 76 9.08 -25.83 5.18
C LEU A 76 9.33 -24.43 5.75
N LYS A 77 10.07 -24.37 6.86
CA LYS A 77 10.45 -23.12 7.49
C LYS A 77 11.40 -22.41 6.52
N PRO A 78 11.16 -21.13 6.23
CA PRO A 78 12.08 -20.31 5.45
C PRO A 78 13.52 -20.42 5.98
N GLU A 79 13.68 -20.52 7.30
CA GLU A 79 14.93 -20.71 8.04
C GLU A 79 15.81 -21.87 7.54
N ARG A 80 15.22 -22.94 6.98
CA ARG A 80 15.95 -24.12 6.49
C ARG A 80 16.21 -24.09 4.98
N ARG A 81 15.47 -23.24 4.25
CA ARG A 81 15.54 -23.13 2.80
C ARG A 81 16.39 -21.94 2.35
N TYR A 82 16.43 -20.88 3.15
CA TYR A 82 17.13 -19.65 2.83
C TYR A 82 18.29 -19.41 3.77
N ARG A 83 19.45 -19.17 3.19
CA ARG A 83 20.62 -18.73 3.94
C ARG A 83 20.50 -17.21 4.16
N TRP A 84 20.44 -16.83 5.42
CA TRP A 84 20.20 -15.48 5.94
C TRP A 84 21.29 -15.02 6.92
N GLU A 85 22.40 -15.76 6.96
CA GLU A 85 23.55 -15.43 7.80
C GLU A 85 24.05 -14.03 7.42
N PRO A 86 24.39 -13.17 8.40
CA PRO A 86 25.03 -11.90 8.12
C PRO A 86 26.28 -12.13 7.28
N ILE A 87 26.51 -11.26 6.29
CA ILE A 87 27.74 -11.28 5.52
C ILE A 87 28.87 -11.05 6.53
N ALA A 88 29.68 -12.08 6.78
CA ALA A 88 30.66 -12.05 7.85
C ALA A 88 31.66 -10.91 7.61
N ALA A 89 31.77 -10.00 8.58
CA ALA A 89 32.82 -8.97 8.62
C ALA A 89 34.21 -9.58 8.91
N THR A 90 34.32 -10.89 9.12
CA THR A 90 35.55 -11.61 9.44
C THR A 90 36.30 -12.01 8.17
N ALA A 91 36.97 -11.03 7.57
CA ALA A 91 38.23 -11.24 6.84
C ALA A 91 39.27 -10.19 7.27
N VAL A 92 39.19 -9.73 8.53
CA VAL A 92 40.32 -9.08 9.21
C VAL A 92 41.21 -10.21 9.72
N GLY A 93 42.03 -10.80 8.85
CA GLY A 93 42.90 -11.89 9.29
C GLY A 93 43.78 -12.60 8.25
N ASP A 94 43.43 -12.64 6.97
CA ASP A 94 44.23 -13.39 5.99
C ASP A 94 44.70 -12.48 4.84
N GLU A 95 45.91 -11.97 5.00
CA GLU A 95 46.71 -11.37 3.93
C GLU A 95 47.18 -12.45 2.94
N GLU A 96 46.32 -12.92 2.02
CA GLU A 96 46.79 -13.61 0.80
C GLU A 96 45.66 -13.81 -0.22
N SER A 97 45.19 -12.72 -0.83
CA SER A 97 44.62 -12.72 -2.20
C SER A 97 44.34 -11.28 -2.63
N GLY A 98 45.09 -10.80 -3.63
CA GLY A 98 45.08 -9.42 -4.12
C GLY A 98 43.80 -9.02 -4.86
N THR A 99 42.68 -8.91 -4.14
CA THR A 99 41.47 -8.18 -4.56
C THR A 99 40.79 -7.56 -3.33
N GLY A 100 41.47 -6.60 -2.71
CA GLY A 100 41.00 -5.93 -1.50
C GLY A 100 39.71 -5.13 -1.74
N GLY A 101 38.65 -5.42 -0.98
CA GLY A 101 37.52 -4.50 -0.77
C GLY A 101 36.08 -5.02 -0.97
N ALA A 102 35.77 -6.31 -0.89
CA ALA A 102 34.41 -6.77 -1.22
C ALA A 102 33.84 -7.87 -0.32
N THR A 103 33.25 -7.49 0.82
CA THR A 103 32.24 -8.34 1.50
C THR A 103 30.82 -7.82 1.25
N HIS A 104 30.57 -6.52 1.37
CA HIS A 104 29.23 -5.94 1.21
C HIS A 104 29.01 -5.46 -0.23
N PRO A 105 27.95 -5.84 -0.96
CA PRO A 105 27.69 -5.31 -2.31
C PRO A 105 27.34 -3.82 -2.29
N MET A 106 27.54 -3.13 -3.41
CA MET A 106 27.07 -1.75 -3.58
C MET A 106 25.54 -1.70 -3.62
N VAL A 107 24.94 -0.85 -2.78
CA VAL A 107 23.48 -0.68 -2.68
C VAL A 107 23.07 0.75 -3.00
N LEU A 108 22.05 0.91 -3.85
CA LEU A 108 21.39 2.18 -4.09
C LEU A 108 20.16 2.29 -3.20
N VAL A 109 20.04 3.36 -2.41
CA VAL A 109 18.84 3.70 -1.65
C VAL A 109 18.11 4.83 -2.37
N GLN A 110 16.93 4.58 -2.92
CA GLN A 110 16.14 5.60 -3.63
C GLN A 110 14.95 6.07 -2.79
N ILE A 111 14.76 7.38 -2.72
CA ILE A 111 13.64 8.03 -2.03
C ILE A 111 12.95 8.99 -3.02
N PRO A 112 11.92 8.55 -3.75
CA PRO A 112 11.08 9.45 -4.54
C PRO A 112 10.22 10.34 -3.64
N MET A 113 10.25 11.65 -3.86
CA MET A 113 9.50 12.66 -3.11
C MET A 113 8.60 13.50 -4.02
N TYR A 114 7.44 13.89 -3.50
CA TYR A 114 6.51 14.80 -4.20
C TYR A 114 5.68 15.64 -3.21
N ASN A 115 6.07 16.91 -3.04
CA ASN A 115 5.45 17.88 -2.14
C ASN A 115 5.38 17.42 -0.66
N GLU A 116 6.41 16.72 -0.18
CA GLU A 116 6.46 16.06 1.14
C GLU A 116 7.10 16.93 2.22
N ARG A 117 6.41 18.00 2.64
CA ARG A 117 6.97 19.03 3.51
C ARG A 117 7.22 18.58 4.95
N GLU A 118 6.40 17.70 5.49
CA GLU A 118 6.44 17.32 6.91
C GLU A 118 7.37 16.12 7.16
N VAL A 119 7.50 15.24 6.18
CA VAL A 119 8.16 13.92 6.35
C VAL A 119 9.57 13.84 5.77
N TYR A 120 9.96 14.75 4.87
CA TYR A 120 11.25 14.66 4.16
C TYR A 120 12.46 14.54 5.10
N LYS A 121 12.48 15.29 6.21
CA LYS A 121 13.57 15.26 7.19
C LYS A 121 13.70 13.89 7.85
N LEU A 122 12.57 13.29 8.22
CA LEU A 122 12.54 12.00 8.91
C LEU A 122 12.93 10.87 7.95
N SER A 123 12.42 10.89 6.71
CA SER A 123 12.74 9.87 5.71
C SER A 123 14.20 9.93 5.25
N ILE A 124 14.72 11.11 4.91
CA ILE A 124 16.14 11.28 4.57
C ILE A 124 17.02 10.92 5.77
N GLY A 125 16.64 11.37 6.98
CA GLY A 125 17.35 11.05 8.20
C GLY A 125 17.43 9.55 8.47
N ALA A 126 16.32 8.83 8.32
CA ALA A 126 16.26 7.38 8.49
C ALA A 126 17.10 6.65 7.43
N ALA A 127 17.03 7.06 6.16
CA ALA A 127 17.86 6.48 5.11
C ALA A 127 19.36 6.73 5.32
N CYS A 128 19.74 7.92 5.82
CA CYS A 128 21.12 8.25 6.18
C CYS A 128 21.61 7.49 7.44
N ALA A 129 20.70 7.00 8.28
CA ALA A 129 20.99 6.26 9.50
C ALA A 129 21.06 4.74 9.29
N LEU A 130 20.92 4.26 8.05
CA LEU A 130 21.07 2.84 7.72
C LEU A 130 22.48 2.36 8.05
N GLU A 131 22.55 1.23 8.74
CA GLU A 131 23.80 0.55 9.08
C GLU A 131 24.32 -0.19 7.85
N TRP A 132 25.19 0.48 7.11
CA TRP A 132 25.92 -0.08 5.97
C TRP A 132 27.26 0.65 5.83
N PRO A 133 28.33 0.01 5.31
CA PRO A 133 29.58 0.72 5.08
C PRO A 133 29.37 1.93 4.18
N SER A 134 29.77 3.13 4.62
CA SER A 134 29.47 4.41 3.97
C SER A 134 30.00 4.53 2.52
N ASP A 135 31.02 3.76 2.18
CA ASP A 135 31.60 3.63 0.84
C ASP A 135 30.85 2.63 -0.04
N ARG A 136 29.95 1.82 0.55
CA ARG A 136 29.22 0.72 -0.11
C ARG A 136 27.74 0.98 -0.34
N PHE A 137 27.25 2.19 -0.07
CA PHE A 137 25.92 2.60 -0.49
C PHE A 137 25.85 4.05 -0.95
N VAL A 138 24.85 4.33 -1.77
CA VAL A 138 24.54 5.66 -2.30
C VAL A 138 23.08 5.94 -2.01
N ILE A 139 22.76 7.11 -1.46
CA ILE A 139 21.40 7.57 -1.28
C ILE A 139 21.05 8.52 -2.42
N GLN A 140 19.92 8.29 -3.08
CA GLN A 140 19.41 9.11 -4.16
C GLN A 140 18.01 9.59 -3.82
N VAL A 141 17.87 10.90 -3.58
CA VAL A 141 16.59 11.57 -3.37
C VAL A 141 16.12 12.09 -4.73
N LEU A 142 14.97 11.59 -5.18
CA LEU A 142 14.37 11.93 -6.47
C LEU A 142 13.18 12.86 -6.22
N ASP A 143 13.37 14.17 -6.39
CA ASP A 143 12.33 15.15 -6.04
C ASP A 143 11.56 15.65 -7.28
N ASP A 144 10.29 15.29 -7.32
CA ASP A 144 9.31 15.66 -8.35
C ASP A 144 8.38 16.80 -7.94
N SER A 145 8.65 17.44 -6.79
CA SER A 145 7.81 18.49 -6.23
C SER A 145 7.57 19.63 -7.23
N THR A 146 6.44 20.29 -7.09
CA THR A 146 6.13 21.51 -7.87
C THR A 146 6.39 22.76 -7.05
N ASP A 147 6.33 22.65 -5.73
CA ASP A 147 6.61 23.74 -4.80
C ASP A 147 8.11 23.98 -4.67
N SER A 148 8.57 25.18 -5.01
CA SER A 148 9.98 25.57 -4.90
C SER A 148 10.46 25.59 -3.45
N VAL A 149 9.60 25.95 -2.50
CA VAL A 149 9.97 26.00 -1.08
C VAL A 149 10.28 24.60 -0.57
N VAL A 150 9.48 23.61 -0.98
CA VAL A 150 9.72 22.20 -0.61
C VAL A 150 11.02 21.70 -1.23
N LYS A 151 11.30 22.02 -2.51
CA LYS A 151 12.58 21.66 -3.15
C LYS A 151 13.78 22.22 -2.41
N ASP A 152 13.75 23.51 -2.07
CA ASP A 152 14.85 24.17 -1.36
C ASP A 152 15.07 23.51 0.01
N LEU A 153 13.99 23.16 0.71
CA LEU A 153 14.04 22.47 2.00
C LEU A 153 14.65 21.06 1.90
N VAL A 154 14.26 20.28 0.89
CA VAL A 154 14.79 18.93 0.64
C VAL A 154 16.26 18.99 0.23
N GLU A 155 16.61 19.91 -0.68
CA GLU A 155 17.98 20.11 -1.13
C GLU A 155 18.90 20.52 0.03
N MET A 156 18.48 21.47 0.87
CA MET A 156 19.25 21.89 2.04
C MET A 156 19.52 20.72 3.01
N GLU A 157 18.53 19.86 3.25
CA GLU A 157 18.73 18.69 4.12
C GLU A 157 19.68 17.67 3.47
N CYS A 158 19.58 17.45 2.15
CA CYS A 158 20.53 16.60 1.43
C CYS A 158 21.96 17.15 1.51
N GLN A 159 22.15 18.46 1.31
CA GLN A 159 23.45 19.12 1.45
C GLN A 159 23.99 18.99 2.88
N ARG A 160 23.14 19.10 3.90
CA ARG A 160 23.53 18.90 5.30
C ARG A 160 24.09 17.51 5.55
N TRP A 161 23.46 16.46 5.03
CA TRP A 161 23.96 15.09 5.17
C TRP A 161 25.21 14.83 4.33
N LYS A 162 25.28 15.41 3.13
CA LYS A 162 26.48 15.37 2.29
C LYS A 162 27.69 15.97 3.01
N ASN A 163 27.51 17.09 3.72
CA ASN A 163 28.56 17.74 4.51
C ASN A 163 29.01 16.90 5.72
N LYS A 164 28.19 15.97 6.19
CA LYS A 164 28.56 14.99 7.21
C LYS A 164 29.35 13.79 6.63
N GLY A 165 29.60 13.77 5.33
CA GLY A 165 30.32 12.69 4.65
C GLY A 165 29.45 11.53 4.16
N ILE A 166 28.11 11.66 4.20
CA ILE A 166 27.20 10.65 3.64
C ILE A 166 27.13 10.81 2.11
N ASN A 167 27.19 9.70 1.37
CA ASN A 167 27.06 9.71 -0.08
C ASN A 167 25.60 9.86 -0.53
N ILE A 168 25.07 11.08 -0.42
CA ILE A 168 23.71 11.44 -0.84
C ILE A 168 23.72 12.31 -2.11
N LYS A 169 22.80 12.01 -3.02
CA LYS A 169 22.55 12.73 -4.27
C LYS A 169 21.12 13.22 -4.30
N TYR A 170 20.94 14.50 -4.60
CA TYR A 170 19.65 15.12 -4.83
C TYR A 170 19.49 15.31 -6.33
N GLU A 171 18.43 14.76 -6.89
CA GLU A 171 18.16 14.78 -8.33
C GLU A 171 16.72 15.28 -8.57
N VAL A 172 16.58 16.23 -9.49
CA VAL A 172 15.30 16.81 -9.90
C VAL A 172 15.17 16.60 -11.40
N ARG A 173 14.01 16.11 -11.85
CA ARG A 173 13.72 15.99 -13.28
C ARG A 173 12.82 17.11 -13.78
N GLY A 174 13.01 17.50 -15.04
CA GLY A 174 12.20 18.53 -15.68
C GLY A 174 10.84 18.04 -16.22
N ASN A 175 10.58 16.72 -16.23
CA ASN A 175 9.38 16.14 -16.85
C ASN A 175 8.80 14.98 -16.03
N ARG A 176 7.53 15.08 -15.64
CA ARG A 176 6.83 14.08 -14.80
C ARG A 176 6.27 12.88 -15.59
N LYS A 177 6.87 12.52 -16.73
CA LYS A 177 6.43 11.32 -17.48
C LYS A 177 6.65 10.07 -16.62
N GLY A 178 5.60 9.28 -16.45
CA GLY A 178 5.64 8.02 -15.71
C GLY A 178 5.59 8.13 -14.17
N TYR A 179 5.34 9.32 -13.61
CA TYR A 179 5.19 9.54 -12.15
C TYR A 179 6.34 8.87 -11.36
N LYS A 180 6.04 8.20 -10.24
CA LYS A 180 7.01 7.53 -9.36
C LYS A 180 7.89 6.52 -10.12
N ALA A 181 7.30 5.68 -10.97
CA ALA A 181 8.05 4.71 -11.77
C ALA A 181 9.00 5.38 -12.79
N GLY A 182 8.58 6.50 -13.36
CA GLY A 182 9.41 7.30 -14.27
C GLY A 182 10.62 7.91 -13.56
N ALA A 183 10.42 8.46 -12.35
CA ALA A 183 11.48 9.06 -11.55
C ALA A 183 12.54 8.00 -11.21
N LEU A 184 12.10 6.83 -10.72
CA LEU A 184 12.99 5.71 -10.39
C LEU A 184 13.81 5.24 -11.61
N LYS A 185 13.15 5.06 -12.76
CA LYS A 185 13.81 4.64 -14.00
C LYS A 185 14.84 5.67 -14.49
N GLU A 186 14.56 6.96 -14.32
CA GLU A 186 15.47 8.03 -14.69
C GLU A 186 16.67 8.09 -13.72
N GLY A 187 16.42 7.95 -12.42
CA GLY A 187 17.44 7.87 -11.38
C GLY A 187 18.48 6.77 -11.62
N LEU A 188 18.06 5.63 -12.19
CA LEU A 188 18.95 4.51 -12.55
C LEU A 188 19.86 4.77 -13.77
N LYS A 189 19.63 5.84 -14.54
CA LYS A 189 20.47 6.17 -15.70
C LYS A 189 21.75 6.90 -15.32
N HIS A 190 21.82 7.48 -14.11
CA HIS A 190 22.97 8.26 -13.65
C HIS A 190 24.20 7.36 -13.49
N ASP A 191 25.36 7.83 -13.92
CA ASP A 191 26.60 7.05 -13.87
C ASP A 191 26.99 6.63 -12.44
N ASN A 192 26.67 7.48 -11.46
CA ASN A 192 26.97 7.27 -10.05
C ASN A 192 26.27 6.05 -9.41
N VAL A 193 25.27 5.47 -10.07
CA VAL A 193 24.47 4.37 -9.53
C VAL A 193 24.57 3.08 -10.34
N LYS A 194 25.28 3.10 -11.48
CA LYS A 194 25.41 1.93 -12.38
C LYS A 194 26.14 0.75 -11.73
N ASP A 195 27.04 1.04 -10.81
CA ASP A 195 27.81 0.02 -10.08
C ASP A 195 27.02 -0.58 -8.90
N CYS A 196 25.81 -0.10 -8.62
CA CYS A 196 24.96 -0.64 -7.56
C CYS A 196 24.32 -1.95 -8.00
N LYS A 197 24.57 -3.02 -7.23
CA LYS A 197 24.04 -4.36 -7.51
C LYS A 197 22.61 -4.55 -6.99
N TYR A 198 22.26 -3.83 -5.93
CA TYR A 198 20.94 -3.88 -5.30
C TYR A 198 20.36 -2.48 -5.18
N ILE A 199 19.04 -2.39 -5.23
CA ILE A 199 18.30 -1.14 -5.05
C ILE A 199 17.28 -1.36 -3.93
N ALA A 200 17.37 -0.54 -2.89
CA ALA A 200 16.35 -0.39 -1.87
C ALA A 200 15.55 0.89 -2.18
N MET A 201 14.23 0.77 -2.35
CA MET A 201 13.36 1.91 -2.62
C MET A 201 12.47 2.14 -1.41
N PHE A 202 12.46 3.36 -0.88
CA PHE A 202 11.60 3.74 0.24
C PHE A 202 10.65 4.84 -0.18
N ASP A 203 9.41 4.78 0.30
CA ASP A 203 8.49 5.90 0.13
C ASP A 203 8.89 7.09 1.00
N ALA A 204 8.45 8.29 0.64
CA ALA A 204 8.87 9.52 1.32
C ALA A 204 8.36 9.64 2.76
N ASP A 205 7.30 8.90 3.12
CA ASP A 205 6.75 8.80 4.47
C ASP A 205 7.30 7.60 5.26
N PHE A 206 8.10 6.74 4.61
CA PHE A 206 8.65 5.55 5.23
C PHE A 206 9.97 5.83 5.95
N GLN A 207 10.11 5.27 7.15
CA GLN A 207 11.30 5.34 7.99
C GLN A 207 11.84 3.92 8.21
N PRO A 208 12.81 3.47 7.42
CA PRO A 208 13.39 2.13 7.61
C PRO A 208 14.14 2.04 8.95
N GLU A 209 14.11 0.85 9.56
CA GLU A 209 14.98 0.52 10.69
C GLU A 209 16.45 0.54 10.25
N SER A 210 17.37 0.91 11.15
CA SER A 210 18.80 1.06 10.81
C SER A 210 19.42 -0.25 10.28
N ASP A 211 18.97 -1.40 10.79
CA ASP A 211 19.43 -2.74 10.42
C ASP A 211 18.82 -3.29 9.13
N PHE A 212 17.97 -2.51 8.43
CA PHE A 212 17.21 -2.97 7.27
C PHE A 212 18.12 -3.60 6.19
N LEU A 213 19.22 -2.94 5.83
CA LEU A 213 20.14 -3.43 4.81
C LEU A 213 20.90 -4.69 5.29
N LEU A 214 21.28 -4.73 6.56
CA LEU A 214 21.93 -5.90 7.18
C LEU A 214 21.02 -7.13 7.18
N ARG A 215 19.70 -6.96 7.23
CA ARG A 215 18.74 -8.08 7.21
C ARG A 215 18.33 -8.50 5.80
N THR A 216 18.25 -7.55 4.88
CA THR A 216 17.72 -7.80 3.53
C THR A 216 18.79 -8.21 2.52
N ILE A 217 19.94 -7.54 2.52
CA ILE A 217 20.97 -7.78 1.51
C ILE A 217 21.61 -9.16 1.63
N PRO A 218 21.99 -9.68 2.81
CA PRO A 218 22.57 -11.02 2.92
C PRO A 218 21.65 -12.10 2.37
N PHE A 219 20.35 -11.97 2.62
CA PHE A 219 19.35 -12.88 2.05
C PHE A 219 19.40 -12.87 0.51
N LEU A 220 19.46 -11.70 -0.12
CA LEU A 220 19.53 -11.59 -1.58
C LEU A 220 20.87 -12.09 -2.15
N VAL A 221 21.98 -11.89 -1.44
CA VAL A 221 23.30 -12.37 -1.87
C VAL A 221 23.35 -13.90 -1.85
N HIS A 222 22.84 -14.52 -0.79
CA HIS A 222 22.90 -15.97 -0.62
C HIS A 222 21.87 -16.74 -1.45
N ASN A 223 20.79 -16.10 -1.90
CA ASN A 223 19.68 -16.75 -2.61
C ASN A 223 19.44 -16.12 -4.00
N PRO A 224 20.42 -16.18 -4.93
CA PRO A 224 20.36 -15.45 -6.20
C PRO A 224 19.28 -15.95 -7.18
N LEU A 225 18.73 -17.16 -6.98
CA LEU A 225 17.68 -17.74 -7.83
C LEU A 225 16.28 -17.15 -7.58
N GLU A 226 16.09 -16.44 -6.46
CA GLU A 226 14.80 -15.84 -6.05
C GLU A 226 14.72 -14.35 -6.41
N ILE A 227 15.74 -13.81 -7.08
CA ILE A 227 15.78 -12.43 -7.53
C ILE A 227 14.98 -12.33 -8.84
N CYS A 228 13.90 -11.55 -8.84
CA CYS A 228 13.28 -11.09 -10.09
C CYS A 228 14.35 -10.35 -10.92
N LYS A 229 14.85 -11.00 -11.96
CA LYS A 229 15.64 -10.34 -13.00
C LYS A 229 14.68 -9.46 -13.79
N PHE A 230 14.75 -8.15 -13.56
CA PHE A 230 14.04 -7.14 -14.35
C PHE A 230 14.74 -6.93 -15.70
#